data_AF-A0A1Q6LIN2-F1
#
_entry.id   AF-A0A1Q6LIN2-F1
#
_cell.length_a   1.000
_cell.length_b   1.000
_cell.length_c   1.000
_cell.angle_alpha   90.00
_cell.angle_beta   90.00
_cell.angle_gamma   90.00
#
_symmetry.space_group_name_H-M   'P 1'
#
loop_
_entity.id
_entity.type
_entity.pdbx_description
1 polymer ?
#
loop_
_entity_poly.entity_id
_entity_poly.type
_entity_poly.pdbx_seq_one_letter_code
_entity_poly.pdbx_strand_id
1 'polypeptide(L)'
;MLKGISPLLSPELLKALDEMGHGDTLVIADGNFPAKSVGKNAKVIRADGHGVPELLDAVLALLPLDAYVDAPVSLMEVVPGDTCGTPKIWDKYKDILHRHEP
;
A
#
# COMPACT_ATOMS: atom_id res chain seq x y z
N MET A 1 -10.61 -14.90 -11.59
CA MET A 1 -10.09 -15.09 -10.21
C MET A 1 -9.10 -16.25 -10.24
N LEU A 2 -7.95 -16.09 -9.57
CA LEU A 2 -6.91 -17.12 -9.48
C LEU A 2 -6.93 -17.75 -8.09
N LYS A 3 -6.53 -19.02 -7.97
CA LYS A 3 -6.43 -19.70 -6.68
C LYS A 3 -5.24 -19.13 -5.90
N GLY A 4 -5.43 -18.81 -4.62
CA GLY A 4 -4.36 -18.29 -3.75
C GLY A 4 -4.01 -16.82 -3.94
N ILE A 5 -4.69 -16.09 -4.84
CA ILE A 5 -4.46 -14.68 -5.09
C ILE A 5 -5.73 -13.91 -4.74
N SER A 6 -5.58 -12.83 -3.96
CA SER A 6 -6.71 -11.99 -3.56
C SER A 6 -7.44 -11.42 -4.79
N PRO A 7 -8.79 -11.48 -4.82
CA PRO A 7 -9.56 -10.91 -5.93
C PRO A 7 -9.52 -9.38 -5.98
N LEU A 8 -8.99 -8.71 -4.95
CA LEU A 8 -8.76 -7.27 -4.94
C LEU A 8 -7.57 -6.85 -5.80
N LEU A 9 -6.68 -7.79 -6.15
CA LEU A 9 -5.57 -7.52 -7.04
C LEU A 9 -6.05 -7.59 -8.48
N SER A 10 -6.25 -6.42 -9.09
CA SER A 10 -6.56 -6.34 -10.52
C SER A 10 -5.42 -6.96 -11.34
N PRO A 11 -5.68 -7.46 -12.57
CA PRO A 11 -4.63 -8.01 -13.42
C PRO A 11 -3.47 -7.02 -13.66
N GLU A 12 -3.78 -5.72 -13.71
CA GLU A 12 -2.78 -4.68 -13.89
C GLU A 12 -1.89 -4.47 -12.65
N LEU A 13 -2.50 -4.56 -11.45
CA LEU A 13 -1.78 -4.48 -10.18
C LEU A 13 -0.90 -5.72 -9.98
N LEU A 14 -1.43 -6.92 -10.24
CA LEU A 14 -0.67 -8.16 -10.13
C LEU A 14 0.57 -8.13 -11.04
N LYS A 15 0.42 -7.69 -12.29
CA LYS A 15 1.55 -7.49 -13.21
C LYS A 15 2.57 -6.49 -12.67
N ALA A 16 2.11 -5.37 -12.08
CA ALA A 16 3.02 -4.37 -11.54
C ALA A 16 3.83 -4.91 -10.37
N LEU A 17 3.20 -5.67 -9.46
CA LEU A 17 3.88 -6.32 -8.33
C LEU A 17 4.91 -7.35 -8.82
N ASP A 18 4.59 -8.15 -9.84
CA ASP A 18 5.47 -9.17 -10.42
C ASP A 18 6.68 -8.57 -11.15
N GLU A 19 6.55 -7.36 -11.69
CA GLU A 19 7.63 -6.64 -12.39
C GLU A 19 8.51 -5.81 -11.44
N MET A 20 8.10 -5.60 -10.19
CA MET A 20 8.89 -4.85 -9.20
C MET A 20 10.15 -5.64 -8.82
N GLY A 21 11.29 -4.96 -8.82
CA GLY A 21 12.55 -5.46 -8.30
C GLY A 21 12.76 -5.12 -6.82
N HIS A 22 13.87 -5.62 -6.27
CA HIS A 22 14.31 -5.25 -4.93
C HIS A 22 14.58 -3.74 -4.84
N GLY A 23 13.97 -3.08 -3.85
CA GLY A 23 14.07 -1.64 -3.63
C GLY A 23 13.05 -0.80 -4.42
N ASP A 24 12.26 -1.40 -5.32
CA ASP A 24 11.13 -0.70 -5.93
C ASP A 24 10.05 -0.40 -4.88
N THR A 25 9.40 0.75 -5.02
CA THR A 25 8.40 1.22 -4.05
C THR A 25 7.03 1.36 -4.70
N LEU A 26 5.99 1.11 -3.92
CA LEU A 26 4.60 1.38 -4.30
C LEU A 26 3.93 2.29 -3.26
N VAL A 27 2.94 3.06 -3.72
CA VAL A 27 2.11 3.90 -2.85
C VAL A 27 0.68 3.39 -2.89
N ILE A 28 0.13 3.00 -1.74
CA ILE A 28 -1.32 2.80 -1.58
C ILE A 28 -1.93 4.14 -1.17
N ALA A 29 -2.44 4.85 -2.17
CA ALA A 29 -2.98 6.19 -2.03
C ALA A 29 -4.43 6.18 -1.47
N ASP A 30 -4.73 7.09 -0.54
CA ASP A 30 -6.11 7.32 -0.11
C ASP A 30 -6.91 8.13 -1.15
N GLY A 31 -8.21 8.35 -0.88
CA GLY A 31 -9.10 9.08 -1.78
C GLY A 31 -8.78 10.58 -1.94
N ASN A 32 -8.01 11.18 -1.04
CA ASN A 32 -7.62 12.59 -1.07
C ASN A 32 -6.23 12.79 -1.69
N PHE A 33 -5.42 11.73 -1.78
CA PHE A 33 -4.08 11.80 -2.31
C PHE A 33 -4.09 12.22 -3.79
N PRO A 34 -3.23 13.16 -4.21
CA PRO A 34 -3.20 13.66 -5.59
C PRO A 34 -2.47 12.67 -6.53
N ALA A 35 -3.00 11.44 -6.64
CA ALA A 35 -2.35 10.30 -7.31
C ALA A 35 -1.98 10.59 -8.77
N LYS A 36 -2.77 11.41 -9.48
CA LYS A 36 -2.52 11.73 -10.89
C LYS A 36 -1.34 12.68 -11.09
N SER A 37 -1.15 13.67 -10.22
CA SER A 37 -0.03 14.59 -10.34
C SER A 37 1.26 14.01 -9.78
N VAL A 38 1.19 13.30 -8.65
CA VAL A 38 2.35 12.62 -8.06
C VAL A 38 2.81 11.46 -8.94
N GLY A 39 1.87 10.65 -9.42
CA GLY A 39 2.14 9.50 -10.28
C GLY A 39 2.38 9.85 -11.75
N LYS A 40 2.63 11.12 -12.11
CA LYS A 40 2.84 11.54 -13.52
C LYS A 40 3.95 10.77 -14.24
N ASN A 41 4.96 10.31 -13.48
CA ASN A 41 6.11 9.55 -13.98
C ASN A 41 6.10 8.11 -13.43
N ALA A 42 4.96 7.63 -12.94
CA ALA A 42 4.79 6.30 -12.39
C ALA A 42 3.54 5.65 -12.98
N LYS A 43 3.36 4.35 -12.72
CA LYS A 43 2.14 3.64 -13.11
C LYS A 43 1.03 3.94 -12.10
N VAL A 44 -0.02 4.66 -12.54
CA VAL A 44 -1.19 4.94 -11.70
C VAL A 44 -2.28 3.91 -11.95
N ILE A 45 -2.38 2.92 -11.06
CA ILE A 45 -3.39 1.86 -11.11
C ILE A 45 -4.58 2.28 -10.25
N ARG A 46 -5.79 2.19 -10.80
CA ARG A 46 -7.03 2.52 -10.08
C ARG A 46 -7.52 1.32 -9.29
N ALA A 47 -7.81 1.54 -8.02
CA ALA A 47 -8.43 0.59 -7.10
C ALA A 47 -9.62 1.26 -6.39
N ASP A 48 -10.40 2.05 -7.15
CA ASP A 48 -11.61 2.71 -6.67
C ASP A 48 -12.57 1.69 -6.05
N GLY A 49 -13.19 2.05 -4.91
CA GLY A 49 -14.12 1.17 -4.21
C GLY A 49 -13.47 0.20 -3.22
N HIS A 50 -12.15 0.28 -3.01
CA HIS A 50 -11.43 -0.48 -2.00
C HIS A 50 -10.86 0.43 -0.92
N GLY A 51 -10.84 -0.07 0.33
CA GLY A 51 -10.13 0.58 1.41
C GLY A 51 -8.63 0.23 1.36
N VAL A 52 -7.81 1.12 1.92
CA VAL A 52 -6.37 0.89 2.07
C VAL A 52 -6.06 -0.37 2.87
N PRO A 53 -6.73 -0.67 4.01
CA PRO A 53 -6.43 -1.89 4.78
C PRO A 53 -6.58 -3.18 3.97
N GLU A 54 -7.67 -3.31 3.21
CA GLU A 54 -7.96 -4.53 2.45
C GLU A 54 -6.98 -4.69 1.28
N LEU A 55 -6.59 -3.58 0.65
CA LEU A 55 -5.60 -3.61 -0.42
C LEU A 55 -4.18 -3.89 0.12
N LEU A 56 -3.82 -3.31 1.26
CA LEU A 56 -2.54 -3.58 1.94
C LEU A 56 -2.40 -5.06 2.28
N ASP A 57 -3.44 -5.66 2.87
CA ASP A 57 -3.45 -7.09 3.22
C ASP A 57 -3.29 -7.98 1.96
N ALA A 58 -3.96 -7.60 0.87
CA ALA A 58 -3.87 -8.31 -0.40
C ALA A 58 -2.48 -8.19 -1.06
N VAL A 59 -1.85 -7.00 -0.98
CA VAL A 59 -0.52 -6.75 -1.53
C VAL A 59 0.55 -7.50 -0.74
N LEU A 60 0.54 -7.41 0.59
CA LEU A 60 1.54 -8.05 1.45
C LEU A 60 1.46 -9.58 1.44
N ALA A 61 0.32 -10.16 1.04
CA ALA A 61 0.23 -11.59 0.80
C ALA A 61 1.15 -12.08 -0.35
N LEU A 62 1.64 -11.18 -1.22
CA LEU A 62 2.50 -11.50 -2.36
C LEU A 62 3.83 -10.74 -2.38
N LEU A 63 3.86 -9.51 -1.85
CA LEU A 63 5.02 -8.63 -1.91
C LEU A 63 5.82 -8.70 -0.60
N PRO A 64 7.04 -9.27 -0.60
CA PRO A 64 7.90 -9.24 0.58
C PRO A 64 8.42 -7.83 0.82
N LEU A 65 8.46 -7.41 2.09
CA LEU A 65 9.08 -6.14 2.47
C LEU A 65 10.61 -6.22 2.48
N ASP A 66 11.24 -5.06 2.28
CA ASP A 66 12.68 -4.96 2.26
C ASP A 66 13.28 -5.07 3.67
N ALA A 67 14.01 -6.16 3.94
CA ALA A 67 14.67 -6.43 5.21
C ALA A 67 16.02 -5.71 5.39
N TYR A 68 16.52 -5.00 4.36
CA TYR A 68 17.81 -4.30 4.38
C TYR A 68 17.70 -2.81 4.69
N VAL A 69 16.50 -2.32 5.01
CA VAL A 69 16.22 -0.93 5.38
C VAL A 69 15.55 -0.85 6.75
N ASP A 70 15.79 0.24 7.48
CA ASP A 70 15.25 0.41 8.84
C ASP A 70 13.71 0.52 8.87
N ALA A 71 13.12 1.08 7.81
CA ALA A 71 11.68 1.35 7.72
C ALA A 71 11.16 1.08 6.29
N PRO A 72 10.78 -0.17 5.96
CA PRO A 72 10.26 -0.51 4.62
C PRO A 72 8.84 0.01 4.36
N VAL A 73 8.18 0.58 5.38
CA VAL A 73 6.85 1.18 5.28
C VAL A 73 6.87 2.58 5.86
N SER A 74 6.27 3.52 5.14
CA SER A 74 6.17 4.92 5.51
C SER A 74 4.72 5.41 5.45
N LEU A 75 4.36 6.31 6.36
CA LEU A 75 3.06 6.96 6.41
C LEU A 75 3.24 8.48 6.31
N MET A 76 2.22 9.18 5.84
CA MET A 76 2.23 10.65 5.84
C MET A 76 2.02 11.16 7.25
N GLU A 77 2.91 12.04 7.73
CA GLU A 77 2.76 12.71 9.01
C GLU A 77 1.51 13.61 9.01
N VAL A 78 0.85 13.69 10.16
CA VAL A 78 -0.25 14.65 10.35
C VAL A 78 0.32 16.07 10.29
N VAL A 79 -0.39 16.97 9.60
CA VAL A 79 0.06 18.37 9.48
C VAL A 79 0.15 19.01 10.87
N PRO A 80 1.26 19.70 11.21
CA PRO A 80 1.39 20.38 12.50
C PRO A 80 0.23 21.35 12.76
N GLY A 81 -0.42 21.21 13.92
CA GLY A 81 -1.57 22.01 14.31
C GLY A 81 -2.94 21.44 13.91
N ASP A 82 -2.98 20.29 13.20
CA ASP A 82 -4.22 19.57 13.00
C ASP A 82 -4.76 19.00 14.32
N THR A 83 -6.07 19.08 14.50
CA THR A 83 -6.78 18.64 15.71
C THR A 83 -7.35 17.22 15.58
N CYS A 84 -7.21 16.60 14.41
CA CYS A 84 -7.72 15.25 14.16
C CYS A 84 -7.01 14.14 14.96
N GLY A 85 -5.87 14.45 15.58
CA GLY A 85 -5.06 13.52 16.36
C GLY A 85 -4.40 12.45 15.48
N THR A 86 -3.84 11.41 16.10
CA THR A 86 -3.25 10.29 15.35
C THR A 86 -4.33 9.51 14.59
N PRO A 87 -4.18 9.29 13.27
CA PRO A 87 -5.16 8.54 12.50
C PRO A 87 -5.30 7.09 13.01
N LYS A 88 -6.49 6.74 13.49
CA LYS A 88 -6.79 5.39 14.03
C LYS A 88 -6.57 4.26 13.03
N ILE A 89 -6.54 4.58 11.73
CA ILE A 89 -6.29 3.59 10.68
C ILE A 89 -4.86 3.03 10.73
N TRP A 90 -3.92 3.76 11.33
CA TRP A 90 -2.52 3.31 11.46
C TRP A 90 -2.39 2.05 12.31
N ASP A 91 -3.24 1.87 13.32
CA ASP A 91 -3.24 0.66 14.13
C ASP A 91 -3.65 -0.56 13.30
N LYS A 92 -4.63 -0.41 12.40
CA LYS A 92 -4.99 -1.49 11.45
C LYS A 92 -3.84 -1.83 10.51
N TYR A 93 -3.08 -0.83 10.05
CA TYR A 93 -1.92 -1.09 9.20
C TYR A 93 -0.86 -1.88 9.95
N LYS A 94 -0.57 -1.55 11.22
CA LYS A 94 0.35 -2.32 12.07
C LYS A 94 -0.11 -3.77 12.23
N ASP A 95 -1.41 -3.99 12.50
CA ASP A 95 -1.96 -5.34 12.64
C ASP A 95 -1.84 -6.15 11.35
N ILE A 96 -2.03 -5.52 10.19
CA ILE A 96 -1.81 -6.16 8.88
C ILE A 96 -0.33 -6.49 8.69
N LEU A 97 0.57 -5.55 8.98
CA LEU A 97 2.02 -5.75 8.83
C LEU A 97 2.51 -6.93 9.68
N HIS A 98 2.15 -6.99 10.96
CA HIS A 98 2.55 -8.10 11.84
C HIS A 98 2.05 -9.47 11.39
N ARG A 99 0.99 -9.55 10.57
CA ARG A 99 0.50 -10.83 10.03
C ARG A 99 1.36 -11.38 8.91
N HIS A 100 1.99 -10.51 8.11
CA HIS A 100 2.76 -10.91 6.93
C HIS A 100 4.27 -10.84 7.17
N GLU A 101 4.71 -9.94 8.05
CA GLU A 101 6.12 -9.62 8.31
C GLU A 101 6.38 -9.67 9.84
N PRO A 102 6.38 -10.87 10.45
CA PRO A 102 6.51 -11.06 11.90
C PRO A 102 7.94 -10.87 12.45
#